data_AF-A0A0D0GNF2-F1
#
_entry.id   AF-A0A0D0GNF2-F1
#
_cell.length_a   1.000
_cell.length_b   1.000
_cell.length_c   1.000
_cell.angle_alpha   90.00
_cell.angle_beta   90.00
_cell.angle_gamma   90.00
#
_symmetry.space_group_name_H-M   'P 1'
#
loop_
_entity.id
_entity.type
_entity.pdbx_description
1 polymer ?
#
loop_
_entity_poly.entity_id
_entity_poly.type
_entity_poly.pdbx_seq_one_letter_code
_entity_poly.pdbx_strand_id
1 'polypeptide(L)' 'MNREELKQKLEELNVYPGFYSLNGELLPDRIVLNHNYDKWEVFYFDERGNRDSEKTFSSENDACNYIYRYFIRQKGI' A
#
# COMPACT_ATOMS: atom_id res chain seq x y z
N MET A 1 -2.59 2.40 -11.94
CA MET A 1 -2.06 1.04 -11.93
C MET A 1 -2.98 0.13 -11.13
N ASN A 2 -3.09 -1.14 -11.46
CA ASN A 2 -3.74 -2.12 -10.59
C ASN A 2 -2.74 -2.73 -9.59
N ARG A 3 -3.19 -3.64 -8.73
CA ARG A 3 -2.35 -4.32 -7.73
C ARG A 3 -1.20 -5.14 -8.33
N GLU A 4 -1.41 -5.82 -9.45
CA GLU A 4 -0.37 -6.62 -10.09
C GLU A 4 0.74 -5.73 -10.67
N GLU A 5 0.35 -4.63 -11.34
CA GLU A 5 1.30 -3.63 -11.83
C GLU A 5 2.07 -2.96 -10.69
N LEU A 6 1.39 -2.67 -9.56
CA LEU A 6 2.06 -2.14 -8.36
C LEU A 6 3.08 -3.14 -7.81
N LYS A 7 2.72 -4.42 -7.70
CA LYS A 7 3.62 -5.46 -7.22
C LYS A 7 4.90 -5.52 -8.06
N GLN A 8 4.78 -5.57 -9.38
CA GLN A 8 5.93 -5.57 -10.30
C GLN A 8 6.81 -4.33 -10.11
N LYS A 9 6.20 -3.14 -9.99
CA LYS A 9 6.92 -1.90 -9.75
C LYS A 9 7.66 -1.86 -8.40
N LEU A 10 7.06 -2.43 -7.35
CA LEU A 10 7.71 -2.53 -6.02
C LEU A 10 8.88 -3.53 -6.04
N GLU A 11 8.75 -4.62 -6.79
CA GLU A 11 9.83 -5.57 -7.04
C GLU A 11 11.00 -4.91 -7.81
N GLU A 12 10.71 -4.16 -8.88
CA GLU A 12 11.71 -3.37 -9.63
C GLU A 12 12.41 -2.33 -8.74
N LEU A 13 11.68 -1.72 -7.81
CA LEU A 13 12.23 -0.79 -6.82
C LEU A 13 13.02 -1.50 -5.69
N ASN A 14 13.08 -2.83 -5.67
CA ASN A 14 13.64 -3.63 -4.57
C ASN A 14 13.03 -3.25 -3.21
N VAL A 15 11.71 -3.14 -3.14
CA VAL A 15 10.97 -3.00 -1.87
C VAL A 15 10.78 -4.38 -1.28
N TYR A 16 11.12 -4.56 0.00
CA TYR A 16 10.94 -5.83 0.68
C TYR A 16 9.43 -6.18 0.76
N PRO A 17 8.99 -7.38 0.30
CA PRO A 17 7.58 -7.75 0.29
C PRO A 17 6.89 -7.70 1.66
N GLY A 18 7.64 -7.78 2.76
CA GLY A 18 7.08 -7.65 4.11
C GLY A 18 6.60 -6.24 4.47
N PHE A 19 6.98 -5.21 3.72
CA PHE A 19 6.60 -3.81 4.00
C PHE A 19 5.24 -3.41 3.42
N TYR A 20 4.59 -4.28 2.65
CA TYR A 20 3.28 -3.99 2.10
C TYR A 20 2.36 -5.21 2.10
N SER A 21 1.06 -4.96 2.06
CA SER A 21 0.02 -5.93 1.78
C SER A 21 -0.87 -5.36 0.68
N LEU A 22 -0.98 -6.07 -0.45
CA LEU A 22 -1.82 -5.64 -1.57
C LEU A 22 -3.20 -6.31 -1.57
N ASN A 23 -3.41 -7.32 -0.71
CA ASN A 23 -4.67 -8.07 -0.63
C ASN A 23 -5.41 -7.87 0.69
N GLY A 24 -5.05 -6.85 1.48
CA GLY A 24 -5.73 -6.52 2.73
C GLY A 24 -5.32 -7.37 3.94
N GLU A 25 -4.22 -8.12 3.85
CA GLU A 25 -3.66 -8.82 5.00
C GLU A 25 -3.21 -7.84 6.11
N LEU A 26 -3.86 -7.93 7.27
CA LEU A 26 -3.58 -7.14 8.47
C LEU A 26 -2.45 -7.75 9.29
N LEU A 27 -1.25 -7.73 8.72
CA LEU A 27 -0.03 -8.14 9.41
C LEU A 27 0.76 -6.88 9.85
N PRO A 28 1.46 -6.90 10.98
CA PRO A 28 2.18 -5.72 11.48
C PRO A 28 3.21 -5.14 10.51
N ASP A 29 3.53 -3.88 10.75
CA ASP A 29 4.60 -3.05 10.16
C ASP A 29 4.59 -2.99 8.63
N ARG A 30 3.41 -2.69 8.06
CA ARG A 30 3.26 -2.58 6.60
C ARG A 30 2.25 -1.55 6.16
N ILE A 31 2.42 -1.11 4.91
CA ILE A 31 1.41 -0.38 4.16
C ILE A 31 0.39 -1.37 3.59
N VAL A 32 -0.85 -1.26 4.02
CA VAL A 32 -1.95 -2.11 3.59
C VAL A 32 -2.78 -1.38 2.55
N LEU A 33 -3.02 -2.05 1.43
CA LEU A 33 -4.10 -1.72 0.49
C LEU A 33 -5.30 -2.59 0.84
N ASN A 34 -6.41 -1.97 1.18
CA ASN A 34 -7.65 -2.64 1.52
C ASN A 34 -8.78 -2.18 0.58
N HIS A 35 -9.58 -3.11 0.10
CA HIS A 35 -10.78 -2.79 -0.69
C HIS A 35 -12.02 -2.96 0.18
N ASN A 36 -12.62 -1.85 0.55
CA ASN A 36 -13.77 -1.78 1.44
C ASN A 36 -14.99 -1.28 0.67
N TYR A 37 -15.89 -2.20 0.31
CA TYR A 37 -17.06 -1.94 -0.55
C TYR A 37 -16.72 -1.24 -1.87
N ASP A 38 -16.95 0.06 -1.94
CA ASP A 38 -16.79 0.92 -3.11
C ASP A 38 -15.51 1.78 -3.05
N LYS A 39 -14.71 1.61 -2.00
CA LYS A 39 -13.53 2.44 -1.73
C LYS A 39 -12.27 1.61 -1.55
N TRP A 40 -11.17 2.25 -1.89
CA TRP A 40 -9.83 1.75 -1.64
C TRP A 40 -9.22 2.51 -0.48
N GLU A 41 -8.75 1.80 0.52
CA GLU A 41 -8.11 2.36 1.70
C GLU A 41 -6.62 2.03 1.65
N VAL A 42 -5.79 3.00 2.01
CA VAL A 42 -4.36 2.81 2.23
C VAL A 42 -4.01 3.32 3.61
N PHE A 43 -3.39 2.47 4.42
CA PHE A 43 -2.97 2.82 5.78
C PHE A 43 -1.72 2.03 6.16
N TYR A 44 -0.98 2.54 7.14
CA TYR A 44 0.03 1.76 7.84
C TYR A 44 -0.64 0.97 8.96
N PHE A 45 -0.33 -0.32 9.07
CA PHE A 45 -0.83 -1.17 10.16
C PHE A 45 0.31 -1.45 11.14
N ASP A 46 0.19 -0.95 12.37
CA ASP A 46 1.23 -1.06 13.40
C ASP A 46 1.14 -2.39 14.19
N GLU A 47 2.16 -2.67 15.00
CA GLU A 47 2.23 -3.86 15.87
C GLU A 47 1.14 -3.91 16.97
N ARG A 48 0.49 -2.78 17.25
CA ARG A 48 -0.56 -2.65 18.27
C ARG A 48 -1.96 -2.81 17.68
N GLY A 49 -2.06 -2.98 16.37
CA GLY A 49 -3.32 -3.11 15.62
C GLY A 49 -3.97 -1.78 15.25
N ASN A 50 -3.25 -0.65 15.36
CA ASN A 50 -3.73 0.65 14.91
C ASN A 50 -3.53 0.84 13.40
N ARG A 51 -4.38 1.70 12.82
CA ARG A 51 -4.27 2.16 11.44
C ARG A 51 -3.80 3.61 11.44
N ASP A 52 -2.61 3.85 10.91
CA ASP A 52 -2.03 5.18 10.79
C ASP A 52 -2.00 5.66 9.35
N SER A 53 -1.91 6.99 9.17
CA SER A 53 -1.77 7.64 7.85
C SER A 53 -2.84 7.23 6.82
N GLU A 54 -4.06 6.97 7.31
CA GLU A 54 -5.15 6.48 6.50
C GLU A 54 -5.55 7.44 5.38
N LYS A 55 -5.73 6.89 4.18
CA LYS A 55 -6.25 7.59 3.00
C LYS A 55 -7.25 6.72 2.27
N THR A 56 -8.29 7.35 1.75
CA THR A 56 -9.32 6.70 0.94
C THR A 56 -9.30 7.20 -0.50
N PHE A 57 -9.53 6.30 -1.44
CA PHE A 57 -9.55 6.57 -2.88
C PHE A 57 -10.79 5.93 -3.51
N SER A 58 -11.33 6.54 -4.57
CA SER A 58 -12.46 6.00 -5.33
C SER A 58 -12.05 4.98 -6.39
N SER A 59 -10.74 4.74 -6.58
CA SER A 59 -10.24 3.82 -7.59
C SER A 59 -9.00 3.07 -7.11
N GLU A 60 -8.85 1.82 -7.59
CA GLU A 60 -7.64 1.02 -7.38
C GLU A 60 -6.41 1.75 -7.94
N ASN A 61 -6.60 2.39 -9.10
CA ASN A 61 -5.58 3.16 -9.78
C ASN A 61 -4.92 4.19 -8.87
N ASP A 62 -5.72 4.99 -8.17
CA ASP A 62 -5.23 6.09 -7.36
C ASP A 62 -4.60 5.59 -6.06
N ALA A 63 -5.20 4.57 -5.43
CA ALA A 63 -4.66 3.95 -4.24
C ALA A 63 -3.29 3.30 -4.50
N CYS A 64 -3.17 2.53 -5.58
CA CYS A 64 -1.91 1.89 -5.95
C CYS A 64 -0.85 2.92 -6.37
N ASN A 65 -1.23 3.98 -7.11
CA ASN A 65 -0.33 5.08 -7.42
C ASN A 65 0.18 5.80 -6.16
N TYR A 66 -0.66 5.94 -5.15
CA TYR A 66 -0.27 6.52 -3.87
C TYR A 66 0.79 5.66 -3.15
N ILE A 67 0.58 4.34 -3.06
CA ILE A 67 1.56 3.42 -2.46
C ILE A 67 2.89 3.46 -3.20
N TYR A 68 2.87 3.43 -4.54
CA TYR A 68 4.10 3.51 -5.33
C TYR A 68 4.89 4.79 -5.04
N ARG A 69 4.22 5.94 -5.00
CA ARG A 69 4.83 7.24 -4.65
C ARG A 69 5.37 7.27 -3.22
N TYR A 70 4.69 6.60 -2.28
CA TYR A 70 5.17 6.49 -0.91
C TYR A 70 6.55 5.81 -0.86
N PHE A 71 6.71 4.67 -1.54
CA PHE A 71 7.99 3.94 -1.55
C PHE A 71 9.09 4.64 -2.35
N ILE A 72 8.75 5.33 -3.45
CA ILE A 72 9.70 6.19 -4.16
C ILE A 72 10.29 7.25 -3.22
N ARG A 73 9.41 7.95 -2.49
CA ARG A 73 9.83 9.01 -1.56
C ARG A 73 10.71 8.49 -0.43
N GLN A 74 10.46 7.28 0.07
CA GLN A 74 11.32 6.67 1.09
C GLN A 74 12.69 6.28 0.56
N LYS A 75 12.80 5.89 -0.72
CA LYS A 75 14.08 5.58 -1.36
C LYS A 75 14.89 6.83 -1.75
N GLY A 76 14.30 8.02 -1.65
CA GLY A 76 14.94 9.28 -2.07
C GLY A 76 15.08 9.42 -3.60
N ILE A 77 14.22 8.73 -4.36
CA ILE A 77 14.16 8.76 -5.83
C ILE A 77 13.16 9.81 -6.29
#